data_AF-A0A423S212-F1
#
_entry.id   AF-A0A423S212-F1
#
_cell.length_a   1.000
_cell.length_b   1.000
_cell.length_c   1.000
_cell.angle_alpha   90.00
_cell.angle_beta   90.00
_cell.angle_gamma   90.00
#
_symmetry.space_group_name_H-M   'P 1'
#
loop_
_entity.id
_entity.type
_entity.pdbx_description
1 polymer ?
#
loop_
_entity_poly.entity_id
_entity_poly.type
_entity_poly.pdbx_seq_one_letter_code
_entity_poly.pdbx_strand_id
1 'polypeptide(L)'
;MTRTRHEHSLRNQDIGQAYMIMLDVYDQCREHQMSDSAILTAINAANPWGQGELWPQKAWSIALKEFCRDYNLPLPAYARHRPRPRTN
;
A
#
# COMPACT_ATOMS: atom_id res chain seq x y z
N MET A 1 22.84 -2.59 22.85
CA MET A 1 21.94 -1.62 22.18
C MET A 1 21.96 -1.82 20.65
N THR A 2 21.40 -2.93 20.15
CA THR A 2 21.46 -3.30 18.71
C THR A 2 20.08 -3.57 18.09
N ARG A 3 19.02 -3.62 18.90
CA ARG A 3 17.65 -3.95 18.47
C ARG A 3 17.08 -2.92 17.50
N THR A 4 17.24 -1.64 17.81
CA THR A 4 16.67 -0.52 17.03
C THR A 4 17.18 -0.45 15.59
N ARG A 5 18.45 -0.79 15.33
CA ARG A 5 19.02 -0.78 13.97
C ARG A 5 18.52 -1.96 13.13
N HIS A 6 18.36 -3.12 13.75
CA HIS A 6 17.84 -4.32 13.09
C HIS A 6 16.36 -4.16 12.75
N GLU A 7 15.59 -3.59 13.69
CA GLU A 7 14.18 -3.24 13.46
C GLU A 7 14.05 -2.25 12.29
N HIS A 8 14.81 -1.15 12.26
CA HIS A 8 14.76 -0.21 11.13
C HIS A 8 15.11 -0.84 9.78
N SER A 9 16.04 -1.79 9.73
CA SER A 9 16.38 -2.51 8.50
C SER A 9 15.24 -3.38 8.00
N LEU A 10 14.62 -4.15 8.91
CA LEU A 10 13.47 -5.01 8.59
C LEU A 10 12.28 -4.17 8.11
N ARG A 11 12.05 -3.02 8.76
CA ARG A 11 11.00 -2.07 8.36
C ARG A 11 11.16 -1.57 6.92
N ASN A 12 12.38 -1.26 6.51
CA ASN A 12 12.67 -0.85 5.13
C ASN A 12 12.56 -2.00 4.14
N GLN A 13 12.91 -3.22 4.54
CA GLN A 13 12.72 -4.41 3.70
C GLN A 13 11.23 -4.70 3.47
N ASP A 14 10.38 -4.59 4.50
CA ASP A 14 8.94 -4.75 4.35
C ASP A 14 8.33 -3.73 3.39
N ILE A 15 8.79 -2.47 3.45
CA ILE A 15 8.36 -1.40 2.53
C ILE A 15 8.78 -1.72 1.09
N GLY A 16 10.04 -2.14 0.89
CA GLY A 16 10.55 -2.52 -0.44
C GLY A 16 9.81 -3.72 -1.02
N GLN A 17 9.52 -4.73 -0.20
CA GLN A 17 8.74 -5.90 -0.62
C GLN A 17 7.31 -5.51 -0.99
N ALA A 18 6.65 -4.65 -0.21
CA ALA A 18 5.34 -4.12 -0.55
C ALA A 18 5.37 -3.37 -1.89
N TYR A 19 6.38 -2.53 -2.13
CA TYR A 19 6.52 -1.78 -3.38
C TYR A 19 6.69 -2.70 -4.60
N MET A 20 7.50 -3.77 -4.49
CA MET A 20 7.67 -4.74 -5.57
C MET A 20 6.36 -5.47 -5.91
N ILE A 21 5.55 -5.84 -4.92
CA ILE A 21 4.23 -6.45 -5.15
C ILE A 21 3.31 -5.45 -5.87
N MET A 22 3.34 -4.17 -5.47
CA MET A 22 2.55 -3.13 -6.13
C MET A 22 2.95 -2.95 -7.60
N LEU A 23 4.24 -2.98 -7.91
CA LEU A 23 4.74 -2.92 -9.29
C LEU A 23 4.23 -4.09 -10.13
N ASP A 24 4.36 -5.32 -9.63
CA ASP A 24 3.96 -6.52 -10.35
C ASP A 24 2.46 -6.49 -10.70
N VAL A 25 1.62 -6.10 -9.74
CA VAL A 25 0.17 -5.95 -9.96
C VAL A 25 -0.14 -4.78 -10.90
N TYR A 26 0.58 -3.66 -10.76
CA TYR A 26 0.41 -2.52 -11.64
C TYR A 26 0.70 -2.87 -13.09
N ASP A 27 1.83 -3.54 -13.37
CA ASP A 27 2.20 -3.95 -14.72
C ASP A 27 1.15 -4.89 -15.31
N GLN A 28 0.70 -5.91 -14.58
CA GLN A 28 -0.39 -6.79 -15.03
C GLN A 28 -1.67 -6.02 -15.34
N CYS A 29 -2.10 -5.13 -14.44
CA CYS A 29 -3.31 -4.33 -14.68
C CYS A 29 -3.16 -3.35 -15.86
N ARG A 30 -1.95 -2.83 -16.11
CA ARG A 30 -1.65 -1.97 -17.26
C ARG A 30 -1.65 -2.74 -18.57
N GLU A 31 -1.14 -3.98 -18.60
CA GLU A 31 -1.27 -4.87 -19.75
C GLU A 31 -2.74 -5.12 -20.11
N HIS A 32 -3.60 -5.24 -19.09
CA HIS A 32 -5.05 -5.36 -19.27
C HIS A 32 -5.78 -4.03 -19.51
N GLN A 33 -5.07 -2.91 -19.66
CA GLN A 33 -5.63 -1.56 -19.85
C GLN A 33 -6.69 -1.18 -18.79
N MET A 34 -6.51 -1.66 -17.56
CA MET A 34 -7.42 -1.35 -16.47
C MET A 34 -7.37 0.13 -16.10
N SER A 35 -8.49 0.63 -15.55
CA SER A 35 -8.55 1.97 -14.99
C SER A 35 -7.73 2.09 -13.71
N ASP A 36 -7.28 3.30 -13.39
CA ASP A 36 -6.52 3.60 -12.15
C ASP A 36 -7.26 3.15 -10.88
N SER A 37 -8.59 3.23 -10.87
CA SER A 37 -9.42 2.73 -9.76
C SER A 37 -9.40 1.21 -9.62
N ALA A 38 -9.39 0.48 -10.74
CA ALA A 38 -9.29 -0.97 -10.75
C ALA A 38 -7.89 -1.43 -10.36
N ILE A 39 -6.84 -0.74 -10.84
CA ILE A 39 -5.45 -0.95 -10.44
C ILE A 39 -5.30 -0.83 -8.92
N LEU A 40 -5.81 0.26 -8.33
CA LEU A 40 -5.74 0.44 -6.87
C LEU A 40 -6.50 -0.64 -6.11
N THR A 41 -7.65 -1.09 -6.64
CA THR A 41 -8.42 -2.17 -6.03
C THR A 41 -7.64 -3.49 -6.06
N ALA A 42 -7.01 -3.81 -7.19
CA ALA A 42 -6.18 -4.99 -7.35
C ALA A 42 -4.94 -4.95 -6.45
N ILE A 43 -4.25 -3.80 -6.39
CA ILE A 43 -3.11 -3.59 -5.49
C ILE A 43 -3.54 -3.88 -4.04
N ASN A 44 -4.64 -3.30 -3.56
CA ASN A 44 -5.11 -3.56 -2.19
C ASN A 44 -5.47 -5.02 -1.93
N ALA A 45 -6.07 -5.70 -2.92
CA ALA A 45 -6.39 -7.11 -2.82
C ALA A 45 -5.14 -8.01 -2.78
N ALA A 46 -4.04 -7.56 -3.39
CA ALA A 46 -2.78 -8.28 -3.43
C ALA A 46 -1.93 -8.15 -2.16
N ASN A 47 -2.38 -7.40 -1.15
CA ASN A 47 -1.66 -7.28 0.12
C ASN A 47 -1.57 -8.65 0.83
N PRO A 48 -0.37 -9.27 0.93
CA PRO A 48 -0.22 -10.61 1.48
C PRO A 48 -0.41 -10.66 3.01
N TRP A 49 -0.40 -9.51 3.68
CA TRP A 49 -0.46 -9.41 5.14
C TRP A 49 -1.88 -9.14 5.69
N GLY A 50 -2.87 -8.93 4.82
CA GLY A 50 -4.26 -8.72 5.21
C GLY A 50 -4.52 -7.40 5.98
N GLN A 51 -5.65 -7.33 6.71
CA GLN A 51 -6.11 -6.14 7.44
C GLN A 51 -5.84 -6.16 8.95
N GLY A 52 -4.80 -6.88 9.40
CA GLY A 52 -4.45 -6.98 10.83
C GLY A 52 -3.59 -5.82 11.35
N GLU A 53 -3.55 -5.64 12.68
CA GLU A 53 -2.73 -4.64 13.39
C GLU A 53 -1.24 -5.05 13.46
N LEU A 54 -0.56 -5.14 12.32
CA LEU A 54 0.87 -5.47 12.27
C LEU A 54 1.64 -4.43 11.45
N TRP A 55 2.92 -4.27 11.79
CA TRP A 55 3.87 -3.41 11.07
C TRP A 55 3.82 -3.54 9.53
N PRO A 56 3.62 -4.74 8.92
CA PRO A 56 3.48 -4.88 7.48
C PRO A 56 2.34 -4.08 6.85
N GLN A 57 1.24 -3.82 7.57
CA GLN A 57 0.15 -2.95 7.09
C GLN A 57 0.61 -1.48 6.99
N LYS A 58 1.43 -1.03 7.94
CA LYS A 58 2.04 0.31 7.89
C LYS A 58 3.06 0.40 6.76
N ALA A 59 3.88 -0.64 6.58
CA ALA A 59 4.83 -0.71 5.47
C ALA A 59 4.11 -0.63 4.11
N TRP A 60 3.01 -1.37 3.95
CA TRP A 60 2.13 -1.29 2.78
C TRP A 60 1.58 0.12 2.56
N SER A 61 1.07 0.76 3.61
CA SER A 61 0.51 2.12 3.49
C SER A 61 1.57 3.16 3.10
N ILE A 62 2.81 3.00 3.59
CA ILE A 62 3.94 3.85 3.22
C ILE A 62 4.30 3.63 1.75
N ALA A 63 4.54 2.37 1.35
CA ALA A 63 4.87 2.00 -0.03
C ALA A 63 3.81 2.49 -1.02
N LEU A 64 2.53 2.31 -0.69
CA LEU A 64 1.42 2.74 -1.53
C LEU A 64 1.38 4.25 -1.73
N LYS A 65 1.70 5.02 -0.69
CA LYS A 65 1.70 6.48 -0.77
C LYS A 65 2.80 6.98 -1.70
N GLU A 66 3.98 6.35 -1.63
CA GLU A 66 5.09 6.63 -2.54
C GLU A 66 4.73 6.19 -3.97
N PHE A 67 4.21 4.98 -4.12
CA PHE A 67 3.76 4.43 -5.41
C PHE A 67 2.73 5.34 -6.10
N CYS A 68 1.69 5.78 -5.38
CA CYS A 68 0.68 6.68 -5.96
C CYS A 68 1.29 8.01 -6.40
N ARG A 69 2.32 8.50 -5.70
CA ARG A 69 3.02 9.73 -6.07
C ARG A 69 3.85 9.54 -7.34
N ASP A 70 4.54 8.41 -7.47
CA ASP A 70 5.39 8.10 -8.62
C ASP A 70 4.56 7.91 -9.90
N TYR A 71 3.43 7.21 -9.78
CA TYR A 71 2.57 6.84 -10.92
C TYR A 71 1.37 7.79 -11.13
N ASN A 72 1.30 8.90 -10.40
CA ASN A 72 0.18 9.86 -10.41
C ASN A 72 -1.21 9.20 -10.19
N LEU A 73 -1.26 8.13 -9.41
CA LEU A 73 -2.51 7.45 -9.08
C LEU A 73 -3.28 8.22 -7.99
N PRO A 74 -4.62 8.21 -8.03
CA PRO A 74 -5.41 8.87 -7.01
C PRO A 74 -5.20 8.19 -5.67
N LEU A 75 -4.67 8.93 -4.68
CA LEU A 75 -4.48 8.38 -3.34
C LEU A 75 -5.82 7.85 -2.81
N PRO A 76 -5.90 6.56 -2.51
CA PRO A 76 -7.16 5.96 -2.13
C PRO A 76 -7.63 6.50 -0.78
N ALA A 77 -8.94 6.71 -0.68
CA ALA A 77 -9.59 7.46 0.41
C ALA A 77 -9.44 6.83 1.81
N TYR A 78 -8.84 5.64 1.93
CA TYR A 78 -8.54 5.04 3.23
C TYR A 78 -7.43 5.74 4.00
N ALA A 79 -6.65 6.64 3.38
CA ALA A 79 -5.87 7.64 4.12
C ALA A 79 -6.75 8.70 4.83
N ARG A 80 -8.07 8.70 4.60
CA ARG A 80 -9.07 9.63 5.16
C ARG A 80 -10.25 8.95 5.89
N HIS A 81 -10.21 7.66 6.20
CA HIS A 81 -11.22 7.11 7.10
C HIS A 81 -10.91 7.57 8.54
N ARG A 82 -11.81 8.26 9.24
CA ARG A 82 -13.27 8.07 9.22
C ARG A 82 -14.05 9.26 8.68
N PRO A 83 -14.98 9.06 7.72
CA PRO A 83 -16.25 9.76 7.82
C PRO A 83 -16.95 9.24 9.09
N ARG A 84 -17.14 10.11 10.09
CA ARG A 84 -18.19 9.87 11.09
C ARG A 84 -19.51 9.82 10.31
N PRO A 85 -20.37 8.80 10.51
CA PRO A 85 -21.75 8.95 10.09
C PRO A 85 -22.34 10.11 10.90
N ARG A 86 -22.64 11.22 10.23
CA ARG A 86 -23.54 12.23 10.79
C ARG A 86 -24.95 11.69 10.60
N THR A 87 -25.48 11.04 11.62
CA THR A 87 -26.92 10.99 11.85
C THR A 87 -27.37 12.38 12.27
N ASN A 88 -28.08 13.07 11.39
CA ASN A 88 -29.29 13.84 11.73
C ASN A 88 -30.08 14.13 10.46
#